data_AF-A0A379T4N2-F1
#
_entry.id   AF-A0A379T4N2-F1
#
_cell.length_a   1.000
_cell.length_b   1.000
_cell.length_c   1.000
_cell.angle_alpha   90.00
_cell.angle_beta   90.00
_cell.angle_gamma   90.00
#
_symmetry.space_group_name_H-M   'P 1'
#
loop_
_entity.id
_entity.type
_entity.pdbx_description
1 polymer ?
#
loop_
_entity_poly.entity_id
_entity_poly.type
_entity_poly.pdbx_seq_one_letter_code
_entity_poly.pdbx_strand_id
1 'polypeptide(L)'
;MTRGFDDTFLAPHSRYADFPAALIRDYTDLEILAETEGGDAYLFASKDKRIAFVTGHPEYDAHTLAGEYFRDVEAGLNPDIPYNYFPKNDPQNKTARYLAQPW
;
A
#
# COMPACT_ATOMS: atom_id res chain seq x y z
N MET A 1 9.21 -1.07 -15.50
CA MET A 1 9.58 -0.66 -14.13
C MET A 1 9.53 -1.85 -13.18
N THR A 2 8.63 -2.81 -13.38
CA THR A 2 8.44 -4.01 -12.55
C THR A 2 9.37 -5.20 -12.85
N ARG A 3 10.51 -4.99 -13.52
CA ARG A 3 11.41 -6.11 -13.82
C ARG A 3 12.04 -6.62 -12.52
N GLY A 4 11.87 -7.90 -12.22
CA GLY A 4 12.38 -8.52 -11.00
C GLY A 4 11.42 -8.45 -9.81
N PHE A 5 10.19 -7.96 -10.02
CA PHE A 5 9.09 -8.15 -9.07
C PHE A 5 8.51 -9.55 -9.30
N ASP A 6 8.04 -10.17 -8.21
CA ASP A 6 7.18 -11.35 -8.29
C ASP A 6 5.83 -10.98 -8.91
N ASP A 7 5.09 -11.97 -9.42
CA ASP A 7 3.75 -11.77 -10.01
C ASP A 7 2.76 -11.15 -9.00
N THR A 8 3.00 -11.40 -7.71
CA THR A 8 2.27 -10.81 -6.58
C THR A 8 3.28 -10.35 -5.53
N PHE A 9 3.06 -9.16 -4.97
CA PHE A 9 3.93 -8.60 -3.92
C PHE A 9 3.12 -7.80 -2.91
N LEU A 10 3.70 -7.58 -1.74
CA LEU A 10 3.10 -6.76 -0.68
C LEU A 10 3.67 -5.34 -0.73
N ALA A 11 2.80 -4.35 -0.61
CA ALA A 11 3.17 -2.95 -0.44
C ALA A 11 2.18 -2.28 0.53
N PRO A 12 2.66 -1.41 1.45
CA PRO A 12 1.79 -0.75 2.39
C PRO A 12 1.03 0.39 1.72
N HIS A 13 -0.19 0.65 2.21
CA HIS A 13 -1.01 1.79 1.84
C HIS A 13 -1.46 2.51 3.12
N SER A 14 -1.36 3.84 3.13
CA SER A 14 -1.87 4.71 4.20
C SER A 14 -2.47 5.95 3.55
N ARG A 15 -3.72 5.86 3.08
CA ARG A 15 -4.37 6.92 2.30
C ARG A 15 -5.89 6.96 2.49
N TYR A 16 -6.45 8.16 2.39
CA TYR A 16 -7.89 8.38 2.20
C TYR A 16 -8.26 8.57 0.72
N ALA A 17 -7.31 8.98 -0.12
CA ALA A 17 -7.53 9.15 -1.54
C ALA A 17 -7.81 7.79 -2.21
N ASP A 18 -8.75 7.79 -3.14
CA ASP A 18 -9.15 6.60 -3.88
C ASP A 18 -8.49 6.58 -5.27
N PHE A 19 -8.09 5.39 -5.74
CA PHE A 19 -7.42 5.21 -7.03
C PHE A 19 -7.95 3.98 -7.80
N PRO A 20 -9.26 3.92 -8.15
CA PRO A 20 -9.79 2.78 -8.88
C PRO A 20 -9.06 2.62 -10.22
N ALA A 21 -8.59 1.41 -10.53
CA ALA A 21 -7.86 1.17 -11.78
C ALA A 21 -8.72 1.49 -13.01
N ALA A 22 -10.04 1.31 -12.92
CA ALA A 22 -10.99 1.73 -13.94
C ALA A 22 -10.88 3.23 -14.25
N LEU A 23 -10.77 4.09 -13.22
CA LEU A 23 -10.64 5.53 -13.40
C LEU A 23 -9.39 5.90 -14.21
N ILE A 24 -8.26 5.23 -13.95
CA ILE A 24 -7.02 5.47 -14.68
C ILE A 24 -7.15 5.01 -16.14
N ARG A 25 -7.78 3.85 -16.38
CA ARG A 25 -8.00 3.32 -17.75
C ARG A 25 -8.97 4.17 -18.57
N ASP A 26 -10.02 4.69 -17.94
CA ASP A 26 -11.11 5.40 -18.63
C ASP A 26 -10.73 6.85 -18.97
N TYR A 27 -9.89 7.48 -18.16
CA TYR A 27 -9.65 8.92 -18.22
C TYR A 27 -8.19 9.33 -18.49
N THR A 28 -7.26 8.37 -18.62
CA THR A 28 -5.84 8.67 -18.89
C THR A 28 -5.27 7.78 -19.99
N ASP A 29 -4.09 8.13 -20.48
CA ASP A 29 -3.29 7.31 -21.40
C ASP A 29 -2.15 6.55 -20.68
N LEU A 30 -2.21 6.48 -19.34
CA LEU A 30 -1.20 5.85 -18.50
C LEU A 30 -1.33 4.32 -18.55
N GLU A 31 -0.19 3.65 -18.56
CA GLU A 31 -0.11 2.20 -18.45
C GLU A 31 -0.09 1.80 -16.98
N ILE A 32 -1.08 1.00 -16.57
CA ILE A 32 -1.11 0.38 -15.25
C ILE A 32 -0.16 -0.81 -15.24
N LEU A 33 0.76 -0.82 -14.28
CA LEU A 33 1.81 -1.81 -14.14
C LEU A 33 1.59 -2.76 -12.95
N ALA A 34 0.81 -2.33 -11.96
CA ALA A 34 0.38 -3.17 -10.83
C ALA A 34 -0.90 -2.62 -10.20
N GLU A 35 -1.75 -3.52 -9.73
CA GLU A 35 -3.04 -3.25 -9.08
C GLU A 35 -3.12 -4.00 -7.76
N THR A 36 -3.89 -3.47 -6.81
CA THR A 36 -4.26 -4.19 -5.59
C THR A 36 -5.31 -5.26 -5.91
N GLU A 37 -5.44 -6.29 -5.07
CA GLU A 37 -6.54 -7.26 -5.20
C GLU A 37 -7.93 -6.60 -5.09
N GLY A 38 -8.01 -5.44 -4.44
CA GLY A 38 -9.22 -4.62 -4.35
C GLY A 38 -9.56 -3.83 -5.62
N GLY A 39 -8.70 -3.86 -6.65
CA GLY A 39 -8.93 -3.19 -7.94
C GLY A 39 -8.42 -1.76 -8.04
N ASP A 40 -7.57 -1.32 -7.10
CA ASP A 40 -6.95 0.00 -7.15
C ASP A 40 -5.63 -0.04 -7.93
N ALA A 41 -5.35 1.02 -8.68
CA ALA A 41 -4.05 1.21 -9.32
C ALA A 41 -2.98 1.51 -8.26
N TYR A 42 -1.95 0.66 -8.20
CA TYR A 42 -0.80 0.85 -7.31
C TYR A 42 0.35 1.55 -8.01
N LEU A 43 0.77 1.04 -9.17
CA LEU A 43 1.88 1.56 -9.97
C LEU A 43 1.42 1.77 -11.40
N PHE A 44 1.58 2.97 -11.92
CA PHE A 44 1.22 3.31 -13.30
C PHE A 44 2.10 4.43 -13.84
N ALA A 45 2.30 4.48 -15.16
CA ALA A 45 3.25 5.38 -15.78
C ALA A 45 2.88 5.77 -17.21
N SER A 46 3.44 6.86 -17.71
CA SER A 46 3.38 7.19 -19.13
C SER A 46 4.18 6.17 -19.95
N LYS A 47 3.79 5.94 -21.21
CA LYS A 47 4.46 4.97 -22.10
C LYS A 47 5.94 5.26 -22.30
N ASP A 48 6.29 6.54 -22.34
CA ASP A 48 7.67 7.03 -22.45
C ASP A 48 8.42 7.06 -21.11
N LYS A 49 7.75 6.67 -20.02
CA LYS A 49 8.27 6.56 -18.65
C LYS A 49 8.77 7.88 -18.05
N ARG A 50 8.36 9.02 -18.61
CA ARG A 50 8.69 10.34 -18.05
C ARG A 50 7.93 10.63 -16.76
N ILE A 51 6.74 10.05 -16.62
CA ILE A 51 5.89 10.24 -15.45
C ILE A 51 5.54 8.86 -14.90
N ALA A 52 5.72 8.68 -13.59
CA ALA A 52 5.39 7.46 -12.87
C ALA A 52 4.70 7.83 -11.56
N PHE A 53 3.74 7.00 -11.16
CA PHE A 53 2.95 7.18 -9.95
C PHE A 53 2.96 5.91 -9.13
N VAL A 54 3.13 6.05 -7.82
CA VAL A 54 2.96 5.00 -6.83
C VAL A 54 1.97 5.49 -5.78
N THR A 55 0.92 4.71 -5.50
CA THR A 55 -0.18 5.13 -4.60
C THR A 55 -0.13 4.46 -3.23
N GLY A 56 0.86 3.60 -3.00
CA GLY A 56 1.24 3.12 -1.68
C GLY A 56 2.61 3.66 -1.28
N HIS A 57 3.15 3.12 -0.19
CA HIS A 57 4.36 3.62 0.45
C HIS A 57 5.44 2.53 0.57
N PRO A 58 5.96 1.98 -0.54
CA PRO A 58 7.01 0.95 -0.47
C PRO A 58 8.29 1.39 0.25
N GLU A 59 8.45 2.69 0.48
CA GLU A 59 9.55 3.29 1.25
C GLU A 59 9.39 3.18 2.77
N TYR A 60 8.23 2.76 3.28
CA TYR A 60 7.99 2.72 4.73
C TYR A 60 8.89 1.70 5.43
N ASP A 61 9.55 2.18 6.47
CA ASP A 61 10.17 1.31 7.47
C ASP A 61 9.11 0.46 8.16
N ALA A 62 9.55 -0.68 8.70
CA ALA A 62 8.68 -1.67 9.34
C ALA A 62 7.84 -1.11 10.50
N HIS A 63 8.16 0.06 11.04
CA HIS A 63 7.48 0.66 12.19
C HIS A 63 6.62 1.89 11.85
N THR A 64 6.60 2.35 10.60
CA THR A 64 5.91 3.60 10.24
C THR A 64 4.41 3.51 10.49
N LEU A 65 3.73 2.48 10.00
CA LEU A 65 2.28 2.29 10.22
C LEU A 65 1.94 2.07 11.71
N ALA A 66 2.84 1.47 12.48
CA ALA A 66 2.67 1.35 13.94
C ALA A 66 2.72 2.73 14.59
N GLY A 67 3.68 3.56 14.20
CA GLY A 67 3.81 4.93 14.69
C GLY A 67 2.59 5.77 14.38
N GLU A 68 2.04 5.67 13.17
CA GLU A 68 0.78 6.34 12.78
C GLU A 68 -0.39 5.86 13.64
N TYR A 69 -0.58 4.55 13.76
CA TYR A 69 -1.64 3.96 14.57
C TYR A 69 -1.57 4.42 16.03
N PHE A 70 -0.41 4.32 16.68
CA PHE A 70 -0.26 4.70 18.08
C PHE A 70 -0.41 6.20 18.30
N ARG A 71 0.13 7.04 17.40
CA ARG A 71 -0.05 8.49 17.46
C ARG A 71 -1.53 8.86 17.42
N ASP A 72 -2.30 8.22 16.54
CA ASP A 72 -3.72 8.51 16.37
C ASP A 72 -4.54 8.01 17.58
N VAL A 73 -4.21 6.84 18.14
CA VAL A 73 -4.78 6.34 19.42
C VAL A 73 -4.46 7.28 20.58
N GLU A 74 -3.21 7.75 20.70
CA GLU A 74 -2.78 8.69 21.74
C GLU A 74 -3.48 10.06 21.62
N ALA A 75 -3.82 10.47 20.40
CA ALA A 75 -4.64 11.65 20.14
C ALA A 75 -6.13 11.46 20.50
N GLY A 76 -6.52 10.27 20.99
CA GLY A 76 -7.90 9.94 21.33
C GLY A 76 -8.78 9.65 20.13
N LEU A 77 -8.19 9.42 18.95
CA LEU A 77 -8.91 8.92 17.78
C LEU A 77 -9.15 7.42 17.93
N ASN A 78 -10.06 6.87 17.13
CA ASN A 78 -10.33 5.45 17.06
C ASN A 78 -9.94 4.91 15.67
N PRO A 79 -8.64 4.90 15.32
CA PRO A 79 -8.19 4.38 14.03
C PRO A 79 -8.38 2.86 13.99
N ASP A 80 -8.69 2.33 12.81
CA ASP A 80 -8.66 0.89 12.59
C ASP A 80 -7.22 0.35 12.64
N ILE A 81 -7.08 -0.90 13.04
CA ILE A 81 -5.79 -1.58 13.04
C ILE A 81 -5.35 -1.74 11.57
N PRO A 82 -4.11 -1.34 11.20
CA PRO A 82 -3.61 -1.51 9.84
C PRO A 82 -3.70 -2.98 9.40
N TYR A 83 -4.33 -3.19 8.25
CA TYR A 83 -4.58 -4.53 7.71
C TYR A 83 -3.28 -5.27 7.40
N ASN A 84 -3.22 -6.56 7.76
CA ASN A 84 -2.08 -7.45 7.51
C ASN A 84 -0.72 -6.89 8.00
N TYR A 85 -0.72 -6.12 9.08
CA TYR A 85 0.49 -5.44 9.60
C TYR A 85 0.95 -6.00 10.96
N PHE A 86 0.06 -6.03 11.96
CA PHE A 86 0.38 -6.60 13.26
C PHE A 86 0.15 -8.11 13.28
N PRO A 87 1.06 -8.92 13.87
CA PRO A 87 0.83 -10.35 14.04
C PRO A 87 -0.49 -10.64 14.76
N LYS A 88 -1.35 -11.46 14.14
CA LYS A 88 -2.69 -11.78 14.65
C LYS A 88 -3.60 -10.56 14.86
N ASN A 89 -3.33 -9.46 14.15
CA ASN A 89 -4.02 -8.17 14.32
C ASN A 89 -3.95 -7.65 15.76
N ASP A 90 -2.86 -7.95 16.50
CA ASP A 90 -2.66 -7.49 17.87
C ASP A 90 -1.58 -6.39 17.94
N PRO A 91 -1.96 -5.12 18.16
CA PRO A 91 -1.02 -4.01 18.23
C PRO A 91 -0.09 -4.08 19.46
N GLN A 92 -0.40 -4.90 20.48
CA GLN A 92 0.51 -5.11 21.61
C GLN A 92 1.73 -5.96 21.21
N ASN A 93 1.64 -6.66 20.08
CA ASN A 93 2.72 -7.43 19.51
C ASN A 93 3.66 -6.50 18.74
N LYS A 94 4.60 -5.87 19.47
CA LYS A 94 5.51 -4.80 18.97
C LYS A 94 6.38 -5.18 17.77
N THR A 95 6.42 -6.45 17.40
CA THR A 95 7.15 -6.92 16.22
C THR A 95 6.23 -6.84 15.01
N ALA A 96 6.18 -5.66 14.36
CA ALA A 96 5.62 -5.54 13.02
C ALA A 96 6.37 -6.52 12.12
N ARG A 97 5.65 -7.53 11.62
CA ARG A 97 6.26 -8.65 10.93
C ARG A 97 5.95 -8.44 9.46
N TYR A 98 6.99 -8.23 8.64
CA TYR A 98 6.92 -8.49 7.20
C TYR A 98 6.68 -10.00 7.04
N LEU A 99 5.42 -10.44 7.19
CA LEU A 99 5.03 -11.78 6.80
C LEU A 99 4.80 -11.75 5.29
N ALA A 100 5.90 -11.90 4.55
CA ALA A 100 5.86 -12.70 3.35
C ALA A 100 5.56 -14.15 3.79
N GLN A 101 4.30 -14.42 4.14
CA GLN A 101 3.77 -15.76 4.17
C GLN A 101 2.91 -15.87 2.91
N PRO A 102 3.22 -16.78 1.99
CA PRO A 102 2.27 -17.11 0.95
C PRO A 102 1.02 -17.70 1.61
N TRP A 103 -0.13 -17.46 1.00
CA TRP A 103 -1.38 -18.17 1.32
C TRP A 103 -1.16 -19.68 1.35
#